data_AF-A0AA39DB70-F1
#
_entry.id   AF-A0AA39DB70-F1
#
_cell.length_a   1.000
_cell.length_b   1.000
_cell.length_c   1.000
_cell.angle_alpha   90.00
_cell.angle_beta   90.00
_cell.angle_gamma   90.00
#
_symmetry.space_group_name_H-M   'P 1'
#
loop_
_entity.id
_entity.type
_entity.pdbx_description
1 polymer ?
#
loop_
_entity_poly.entity_id
_entity_poly.type
_entity_poly.pdbx_seq_one_letter_code
_entity_poly.pdbx_strand_id
1 'polypeptide(L)' 'MSLSQALWKLTEAGLLTVITPRPLPQPIPPQFRMDLHYAYHHGLRHEMDRCTAMRHAMQYLIDQVWFN' A
#
# COMPACT_ATOMS: atom_id res chain seq x y z
N MET A 1 2.11 3.07 -17.31
CA MET A 1 1.16 3.22 -16.19
C MET A 1 1.97 3.32 -14.91
N SER A 2 1.73 4.32 -14.05
CA SER A 2 2.40 4.38 -12.74
C SER A 2 1.87 3.31 -11.80
N LEU A 3 2.63 2.98 -10.75
CA LEU A 3 2.24 1.99 -9.76
C LEU A 3 0.92 2.38 -9.07
N SER A 4 0.77 3.66 -8.73
CA SER A 4 -0.46 4.22 -8.18
C SER A 4 -1.66 4.08 -9.11
N GLN A 5 -1.45 4.23 -10.42
CA GLN A 5 -2.50 4.01 -11.42
C GLN A 5 -2.88 2.53 -11.54
N ALA A 6 -1.89 1.62 -11.47
CA ALA A 6 -2.14 0.17 -11.46
C ALA A 6 -2.93 -0.26 -10.21
N LEU A 7 -2.52 0.22 -9.04
CA LEU A 7 -3.18 -0.06 -7.76
C LEU A 7 -4.65 0.40 -7.77
N TRP A 8 -4.90 1.59 -8.32
CA TRP A 8 -6.26 2.11 -8.47
C TRP A 8 -7.11 1.20 -9.38
N LYS A 9 -6.61 0.82 -10.56
CA LYS A 9 -7.34 -0.07 -11.47
C LYS A 9 -7.62 -1.46 -10.88
N LEU A 10 -6.67 -2.03 -10.14
CA LEU A 10 -6.85 -3.32 -9.47
C LEU A 10 -7.86 -3.24 -8.32
N THR A 11 -7.97 -2.08 -7.67
CA THR A 11 -9.00 -1.81 -6.65
C THR A 11 -10.38 -1.69 -7.30
N GLU A 12 -10.50 -0.93 -8.40
CA GLU A 12 -11.75 -0.82 -9.18
C GLU A 12 -12.21 -2.16 -9.75
N ALA A 13 -11.27 -3.01 -10.17
CA ALA A 13 -11.55 -4.37 -10.63
C ALA A 13 -11.92 -5.37 -9.51
N GLY A 14 -11.88 -4.94 -8.23
CA GLY A 14 -12.18 -5.81 -7.08
C GLY A 14 -11.12 -6.86 -6.78
N LEU A 15 -9.96 -6.79 -7.43
CA LEU A 15 -8.86 -7.75 -7.27
C LEU A 15 -7.99 -7.43 -6.06
N LEU A 16 -8.06 -6.20 -5.57
CA LEU A 16 -7.45 -5.78 -4.32
C LEU A 16 -8.53 -5.30 -3.36
N THR A 17 -8.46 -5.75 -2.12
CA THR A 17 -9.26 -5.20 -1.02
C THR A 17 -8.47 -4.09 -0.36
N VAL A 18 -9.03 -2.87 -0.32
CA VAL A 18 -8.47 -1.79 0.48
C VAL A 18 -8.65 -2.14 1.95
N ILE A 19 -7.56 -2.35 2.66
CA ILE A 19 -7.58 -2.57 4.11
C ILE A 19 -7.75 -1.21 4.78
N THR A 20 -8.83 -1.03 5.54
CA THR A 20 -9.00 0.16 6.36
C THR A 20 -7.85 0.23 7.38
N PRO A 21 -7.16 1.38 7.53
CA PRO A 21 -6.16 1.54 8.57
C PRO A 21 -6.76 1.21 9.93
N ARG A 22 -6.04 0.41 10.73
CA ARG A 22 -6.48 0.14 12.10
C ARG A 22 -6.52 1.46 12.87
N PRO A 23 -7.61 1.79 13.57
CA PRO A 23 -7.67 3.00 14.39
C PRO A 23 -6.61 2.95 15.48
N LEU A 24 -6.13 4.12 15.91
CA LEU A 24 -5.19 4.21 17.02
C LEU A 24 -5.81 3.59 18.29
N PRO A 25 -5.03 2.86 19.11
CA PRO A 25 -5.49 2.41 20.41
C PRO A 25 -5.92 3.59 21.28
N GLN A 26 -7.07 3.47 21.94
CA GLN A 26 -7.65 4.47 22.85
C GLN A 26 -7.79 3.87 24.26
N PRO A 27 -7.18 4.48 25.30
CA PRO A 27 -6.33 5.67 25.26
C PRO A 27 -4.97 5.40 24.58
N ILE A 28 -4.35 6.44 24.04
CA ILE A 28 -3.03 6.34 23.41
C ILE A 28 -2.01 5.90 24.48
N PRO A 29 -1.29 4.77 24.30
CA PRO A 29 -0.28 4.34 25.25
C PRO A 29 0.79 5.43 25.45
N PRO A 30 1.30 5.66 26.68
CA PRO A 30 2.34 6.67 26.94
C PRO A 30 3.63 6.46 26.12
N GLN A 31 3.86 5.21 25.71
CA GLN A 31 4.97 4.76 24.89
C GLN A 31 4.70 4.88 23.37
N PHE A 32 3.50 5.28 22.96
CA PHE A 32 3.15 5.48 21.56
C PHE A 32 3.75 6.80 21.04
N ARG A 33 4.78 6.67 20.21
CA ARG A 33 5.53 7.78 19.63
C ARG A 33 4.99 8.14 18.26
N MET A 34 4.03 9.06 18.22
CA MET A 34 3.42 9.56 16.97
C MET A 34 4.46 10.11 15.99
N ASP A 35 5.49 10.79 16.50
CA ASP A 35 6.62 11.35 15.75
C ASP A 35 7.39 10.26 14.98
N LEU A 36 7.69 9.14 15.63
CA LEU A 36 8.39 8.01 15.02
C LEU A 36 7.51 7.22 14.07
N HIS A 37 6.23 7.03 14.43
CA HIS A 37 5.25 6.33 13.59
C HIS A 37 5.04 7.05 12.25
N TYR A 38 4.88 8.38 12.28
CA TYR A 38 4.71 9.17 11.07
C TYR A 38 5.98 9.19 10.20
N ALA A 39 7.17 9.35 10.80
CA ALA A 39 8.44 9.30 10.07
C ALA A 39 8.66 7.96 9.35
N TYR A 40 8.34 6.84 10.01
CA TYR A 40 8.42 5.51 9.42
C TYR A 40 7.48 5.35 8.21
N HIS A 41 6.22 5.77 8.34
CA HIS A 41 5.25 5.65 7.25
C HIS A 41 5.46 6.65 6.11
N HIS A 42 5.99 7.85 6.40
CA HIS A 42 6.24 8.87 5.38
C HIS A 42 7.49 8.54 4.54
N GLY A 43 8.51 7.92 5.14
CA GLY A 43 9.67 7.39 4.41
C GLY A 43 9.30 6.24 3.46
N LEU A 44 8.40 5.35 3.90
CA LEU A 44 7.91 4.23 3.08
C LEU A 44 6.99 4.64 1.92
N ARG A 45 6.31 5.79 2.03
CA ARG A 45 5.44 6.31 0.95
C ARG A 45 6.22 6.62 -0.34
N HIS A 46 7.50 6.98 -0.26
CA HIS A 46 8.37 7.17 -1.43
C HIS A 46 9.00 5.86 -1.93
N GLU A 47 9.05 4.83 -1.08
CA GLU A 47 9.57 3.51 -1.43
C GLU A 47 8.54 2.66 -2.17
N MET A 48 7.24 2.97 -2.07
CA MET A 48 6.19 2.15 -2.70
C MET A 48 6.39 2.02 -4.21
N ASP A 49 6.74 3.12 -4.89
CA ASP A 49 7.09 3.14 -6.32
C ASP A 49 8.45 2.50 -6.63
N ARG A 50 9.38 2.48 -5.66
CA ARG A 50 10.73 1.90 -5.78
C ARG A 50 10.79 0.43 -5.35
N CYS A 51 9.75 -0.08 -4.69
CA CYS A 51 9.70 -1.41 -4.16
C CYS A 51 9.63 -2.43 -5.30
N THR A 52 10.77 -3.05 -5.60
CA THR A 52 10.91 -4.04 -6.66
C THR A 52 9.94 -5.21 -6.52
N ALA A 53 9.75 -5.72 -5.30
CA ALA A 53 8.81 -6.81 -5.02
C ALA A 53 7.36 -6.41 -5.35
N MET A 54 6.94 -5.19 -4.97
CA MET A 54 5.60 -4.69 -5.24
C MET A 54 5.36 -4.50 -6.74
N ARG A 55 6.34 -3.95 -7.46
CA ARG A 55 6.28 -3.82 -8.92
C ARG A 55 6.10 -5.17 -9.62
N HIS A 56 6.85 -6.20 -9.19
CA HIS A 56 6.73 -7.54 -9.77
C HIS A 56 5.36 -8.17 -9.47
N ALA A 57 4.87 -8.06 -8.23
CA ALA A 57 3.55 -8.58 -7.86
C ALA A 57 2.41 -7.90 -8.63
N MET A 58 2.47 -6.58 -8.84
CA MET A 58 1.48 -5.87 -9.66
C MET A 58 1.55 -6.25 -11.13
N GLN A 59 2.75 -6.37 -11.70
CA GLN A 59 2.90 -6.82 -13.08
C GLN A 59 2.33 -8.22 -13.27
N TYR A 60 2.62 -9.14 -12.33
CA TYR A 60 2.04 -10.48 -12.34
C TYR A 60 0.51 -10.44 -12.33
N LEU A 61 -0.12 -9.64 -11.46
CA LEU A 61 -1.57 -9.53 -11.43
C LEU A 61 -2.15 -8.92 -12.72
N ILE A 62 -1.49 -7.92 -13.31
CA ILE A 62 -1.89 -7.35 -14.61
C ILE A 62 -1.82 -8.42 -15.69
N ASP A 63 -0.73 -9.19 -15.75
CA ASP A 63 -0.55 -10.24 -16.74
C ASP A 63 -1.62 -11.35 -16.55
N GLN A 64 -1.94 -11.74 -15.32
CA GLN A 64 -3.00 -12.71 -15.03
C GLN A 64 -4.39 -12.23 -15.49
N VAL A 65 -4.66 -10.93 -15.44
CA VAL A 65 -5.97 -10.35 -15.81
C VAL A 65 -6.07 -10.07 -17.31
N TRP A 66 -4.94 -9.82 -17.99
CA TRP A 66 -4.94 -9.46 -19.41
C TRP A 66 -4.82 -10.68 -20.33
N PHE A 67 -4.24 -11.78 -19.85
CA PHE A 67 -4.11 -13.05 -20.58
C PHE A 67 -5.18 -14.10 -20.21
N ASN A 68 -6.21 -13.72 -19.45
CA ASN A 68 -7.38 -14.52 -19.12
C ASN A 68 -8.66 -13.78 -19.52
#